data_AF-A0A542DNQ5-F1
#
_entry.id   AF-A0A542DNQ5-F1
#
_cell.length_a   1.000
_cell.length_b   1.000
_cell.length_c   1.000
_cell.angle_alpha   90.00
_cell.angle_beta   90.00
_cell.angle_gamma   90.00
#
_symmetry.space_group_name_H-M   'P 1'
#
loop_
_entity.id
_entity.type
_entity.pdbx_description
1 polymer ?
#
loop_
_entity_poly.entity_id
_entity_poly.type
_entity_poly.pdbx_seq_one_letter_code
_entity_poly.pdbx_strand_id
1 'polypeptide(L)'
;MTWLWIGLAAAVLACGALVPVLVRRRHTGGDEEISARARYLRLGHYVDVPEPADDPEAATLLRKARERWHSSGAILATAASEKDFEMAGRLARQGLRLVGQAYRLLGLPGPK
;
A
#
# COMPACT_ATOMS: atom_id res chain seq x y z
N MET A 1 -36.93 -30.45 30.51
CA MET A 1 -35.98 -30.98 29.49
C MET A 1 -36.02 -30.17 28.19
N THR A 2 -37.18 -29.82 27.63
CA THR A 2 -37.32 -29.00 26.41
C THR A 2 -36.80 -27.55 26.54
N TRP A 3 -36.95 -26.93 27.71
CA TRP A 3 -36.48 -25.57 27.99
C TRP A 3 -34.96 -25.38 27.83
N LEU A 4 -34.17 -26.41 28.14
CA LEU A 4 -32.71 -26.38 27.96
C LEU A 4 -32.32 -26.32 26.48
N TRP A 5 -33.05 -27.05 25.62
CA TRP A 5 -32.81 -27.05 24.18
C TRP A 5 -33.19 -25.73 23.53
N ILE A 6 -34.27 -25.08 24.01
CA ILE A 6 -34.69 -23.75 23.53
C ILE A 6 -33.64 -22.69 23.91
N GLY A 7 -33.14 -22.74 25.15
CA GLY A 7 -32.07 -21.83 25.59
C GLY A 7 -30.78 -22.00 24.79
N LEU A 8 -30.39 -23.25 24.49
CA LEU A 8 -29.22 -23.55 23.68
C LEU A 8 -29.38 -23.07 22.22
N ALA A 9 -30.55 -23.31 21.62
CA ALA A 9 -30.84 -22.86 20.25
C ALA A 9 -30.84 -21.32 20.14
N ALA A 10 -31.40 -20.62 21.13
CA ALA A 10 -31.40 -19.17 21.20
C ALA A 10 -29.96 -18.61 21.36
N ALA A 11 -29.12 -19.25 22.17
CA ALA A 11 -27.74 -18.86 22.37
C ALA A 11 -26.89 -19.04 21.08
N VAL A 12 -27.09 -20.15 20.35
CA VAL A 12 -26.41 -20.40 19.08
C VAL A 12 -26.82 -19.39 18.01
N LEU A 13 -28.11 -19.06 17.92
CA LEU A 13 -28.62 -18.04 17.00
C LEU A 13 -28.10 -16.63 17.34
N ALA A 14 -28.05 -16.29 18.63
CA ALA A 14 -27.51 -15.00 19.09
C ALA A 14 -26.02 -14.86 18.77
N CYS A 15 -25.22 -15.91 19.01
CA CYS A 15 -23.80 -15.93 18.64
C CYS A 15 -23.61 -15.87 17.11
N GLY A 16 -24.40 -16.62 16.33
CA GLY A 16 -24.32 -16.62 14.87
C GLY A 16 -24.63 -15.24 14.24
N ALA A 17 -25.53 -14.48 14.84
CA ALA A 17 -25.88 -13.13 14.38
C ALA A 17 -24.87 -12.04 14.78
N LEU A 18 -24.07 -12.26 15.84
CA LEU A 18 -23.05 -11.30 16.29
C LEU A 18 -21.74 -11.36 15.47
N VAL A 19 -21.42 -12.51 14.88
CA VAL A 19 -20.22 -12.70 14.03
C VAL A 19 -20.17 -11.73 12.84
N PRO A 20 -21.21 -11.57 12.00
CA PRO A 20 -21.12 -10.68 10.83
C PRO A 20 -21.00 -9.19 11.22
N VAL A 21 -21.52 -8.77 12.37
CA VAL A 21 -21.43 -7.37 12.84
C VAL A 21 -20.01 -7.03 13.31
N LEU A 22 -19.31 -7.98 13.93
CA LEU A 22 -17.91 -7.85 14.34
C LEU A 22 -16.93 -7.94 13.16
N VAL A 23 -17.22 -8.79 12.16
CA VAL A 23 -16.39 -8.94 10.96
C VAL A 23 -16.50 -7.73 10.03
N ARG A 24 -17.67 -7.07 9.95
CA ARG A 24 -17.88 -5.90 9.07
C ARG A 24 -17.04 -4.67 9.46
N ARG A 25 -16.49 -4.60 10.68
CA ARG A 25 -15.60 -3.50 11.11
C ARG A 25 -14.13 -3.67 10.74
N ARG A 26 -13.71 -4.80 10.16
CA ARG A 26 -12.28 -5.09 9.87
C ARG A 26 -11.85 -4.86 8.43
N HIS A 27 -12.73 -4.39 7.54
CA HIS A 27 -12.35 -4.22 6.12
C HIS A 27 -11.44 -3.03 5.82
N THR A 28 -11.11 -2.17 6.78
CA THR A 28 -10.20 -1.04 6.52
C THR A 28 -8.72 -1.45 6.55
N GLY A 29 -8.32 -2.47 7.32
CA GLY A 29 -6.89 -2.76 7.51
C GLY A 29 -6.14 -3.30 6.28
N GLY A 30 -6.85 -3.85 5.29
CA GLY A 30 -6.24 -4.41 4.08
C GLY A 30 -6.05 -3.40 2.94
N ASP A 31 -6.81 -2.30 2.93
CA ASP A 31 -6.81 -1.34 1.84
C ASP A 31 -5.48 -0.54 1.81
N GLU A 32 -4.96 -0.17 2.97
CA GLU A 32 -3.66 0.46 3.13
C GLU A 32 -2.54 -0.46 2.64
N GLU A 33 -2.56 -1.74 3.02
CA GLU A 33 -1.56 -2.71 2.57
C GLU A 33 -1.56 -2.87 1.05
N ILE A 34 -2.73 -3.17 0.47
CA ILE A 34 -2.88 -3.38 -0.98
C ILE A 34 -2.45 -2.11 -1.72
N SER A 35 -2.91 -0.94 -1.26
CA SER A 35 -2.60 0.33 -1.91
C SER A 35 -1.12 0.71 -1.76
N ALA A 36 -0.47 0.37 -0.64
CA ALA A 36 0.96 0.61 -0.43
C ALA A 36 1.80 -0.28 -1.35
N ARG A 37 1.52 -1.59 -1.37
CA ARG A 37 2.20 -2.56 -2.26
C ARG A 37 2.00 -2.20 -3.73
N ALA A 38 0.79 -1.85 -4.15
CA ALA A 38 0.50 -1.44 -5.52
C ALA A 38 1.32 -0.22 -5.96
N ARG A 39 1.44 0.80 -5.08
CA ARG A 39 2.27 1.99 -5.37
C ARG A 39 3.76 1.68 -5.37
N TYR A 40 4.22 0.81 -4.48
CA TYR A 40 5.61 0.35 -4.45
C TYR A 40 5.99 -0.37 -5.75
N LEU A 41 5.15 -1.31 -6.22
CA LEU A 41 5.36 -2.01 -7.48
C LEU A 41 5.34 -1.06 -8.68
N ARG A 42 4.38 -0.12 -8.70
CA ARG A 42 4.33 0.92 -9.73
C ARG A 42 5.60 1.76 -9.74
N LEU A 43 6.09 2.18 -8.58
CA LEU A 43 7.34 2.94 -8.51
C LEU A 43 8.53 2.10 -9.01
N GLY A 44 8.60 0.83 -8.61
CA GLY A 44 9.63 -0.11 -9.07
C GLY A 44 9.70 -0.18 -10.59
N HIS A 45 8.55 -0.25 -11.28
CA HIS A 45 8.51 -0.24 -12.74
C HIS A 45 9.28 0.92 -13.39
N TYR A 46 9.30 2.10 -12.78
CA TYR A 46 10.00 3.28 -13.30
C TYR A 46 11.46 3.40 -12.87
N VAL A 47 11.88 2.73 -11.79
CA VAL A 47 13.20 2.96 -11.17
C VAL A 47 14.07 1.72 -11.10
N ASP A 48 13.56 0.52 -11.38
CA ASP A 48 14.31 -0.73 -11.30
C ASP A 48 15.37 -0.81 -12.42
N VAL A 49 15.02 -0.38 -13.64
CA VAL A 49 15.96 -0.25 -14.75
C VAL A 49 16.49 1.19 -14.80
N PRO A 50 17.80 1.42 -14.59
CA PRO A 50 18.38 2.75 -14.78
C PRO A 50 18.34 3.13 -16.26
N GLU A 51 17.53 4.14 -16.59
CA GLU A 51 17.68 4.85 -17.85
C GLU A 51 18.81 5.90 -17.71
N PRO A 52 19.77 5.94 -18.64
CA PRO A 52 20.69 7.06 -18.74
C PRO A 52 19.86 8.31 -19.05
N ALA A 53 19.79 9.22 -18.09
CA ALA A 53 19.19 10.53 -18.33
C ALA A 53 20.31 11.49 -18.76
N ASP A 54 20.20 12.03 -19.98
CA ASP A 54 21.12 13.03 -20.52
C ASP A 54 21.04 14.36 -19.75
N ASP A 55 19.89 14.60 -19.10
CA ASP A 55 19.66 15.76 -18.24
C ASP A 55 20.12 15.47 -16.78
N PRO A 56 21.09 16.23 -16.24
CA PRO A 56 21.62 16.00 -14.88
C PRO A 56 20.60 16.19 -13.76
N GLU A 57 19.61 17.06 -13.95
CA GLU A 57 18.55 17.31 -12.97
C GLU A 57 17.56 16.15 -12.95
N ALA A 58 17.15 15.66 -14.12
CA ALA A 58 16.34 14.46 -14.28
C ALA A 58 17.04 13.23 -13.67
N ALA A 59 18.34 13.06 -13.92
CA ALA A 59 19.14 11.99 -13.31
C ALA A 59 19.13 12.06 -11.78
N THR A 60 19.21 13.26 -11.21
CA THR A 60 19.14 13.47 -9.76
C THR A 60 17.77 13.16 -9.19
N LEU A 61 16.69 13.53 -9.89
CA LEU A 61 15.33 13.21 -9.50
C LEU A 61 15.06 11.70 -9.53
N LEU A 62 15.52 11.00 -10.57
CA LEU A 62 15.40 9.54 -10.69
C LEU A 62 16.19 8.81 -9.60
N ARG A 63 17.39 9.28 -9.26
CA ARG A 63 18.15 8.75 -8.13
C ARG A 63 17.38 8.89 -6.80
N LYS A 64 16.84 10.07 -6.53
CA LYS A 64 15.99 10.29 -5.34
C LYS A 64 14.74 9.41 -5.37
N ALA A 65 14.12 9.20 -6.53
CA ALA A 65 12.98 8.31 -6.66
C ALA A 65 13.34 6.86 -6.31
N ARG A 66 14.51 6.38 -6.75
CA ARG A 66 15.05 5.05 -6.39
C ARG A 66 15.34 4.92 -4.90
N GLU A 67 15.89 5.95 -4.26
CA GLU A 67 16.07 5.97 -2.80
C GLU A 67 14.74 5.82 -2.04
N ARG A 68 13.68 6.48 -2.53
CA ARG A 68 12.32 6.33 -1.98
C ARG A 68 11.74 4.94 -2.20
N TRP A 69 12.03 4.32 -3.35
CA TRP A 69 11.64 2.95 -3.63
C TRP A 69 12.30 1.97 -2.68
N HIS A 70 13.61 2.06 -2.47
CA HIS A 70 14.32 1.22 -1.50
C HIS A 70 13.79 1.41 -0.08
N SER A 71 13.60 2.67 0.34
CA SER A 71 13.06 2.97 1.68
C SER A 71 11.64 2.44 1.86
N SER A 72 10.77 2.60 0.85
CA SER A 72 9.43 2.03 0.86
C SER A 72 9.45 0.50 0.93
N GLY A 73 10.34 -0.15 0.16
CA GLY A 73 10.51 -1.60 0.18
C GLY A 73 10.99 -2.11 1.53
N ALA A 74 11.94 -1.41 2.15
CA ALA A 74 12.44 -1.75 3.49
C ALA A 74 11.33 -1.71 4.56
N ILE A 75 10.47 -0.69 4.52
CA ILE A 75 9.32 -0.60 5.44
C ILE A 75 8.32 -1.72 5.15
N LEU A 76 7.98 -1.99 3.88
CA LEU A 76 7.06 -3.06 3.51
C LEU A 76 7.55 -4.44 3.94
N ALA A 77 8.86 -4.68 3.92
CA ALA A 77 9.45 -5.95 4.33
C ALA A 77 9.20 -6.30 5.80
N THR A 78 9.02 -5.29 6.66
CA THR A 78 8.81 -5.45 8.11
C THR A 78 7.46 -4.91 8.58
N ALA A 79 6.58 -4.49 7.66
CA ALA A 79 5.31 -3.84 7.99
C ALA A 79 4.38 -4.82 8.71
N ALA A 80 3.91 -4.42 9.88
CA ALA A 80 2.98 -5.22 10.69
C ALA A 80 1.72 -4.43 11.08
N SER A 81 1.66 -3.14 10.72
CA SER A 81 0.56 -2.25 11.06
C SER A 81 0.12 -1.38 9.89
N GLU A 82 -1.12 -0.90 9.96
CA GLU A 82 -1.69 0.07 9.02
C GLU A 82 -0.79 1.32 8.88
N LYS A 83 -0.20 1.78 9.98
CA LYS A 83 0.72 2.93 10.00
C LYS A 83 2.00 2.66 9.19
N ASP A 84 2.52 1.44 9.21
CA ASP A 84 3.69 1.05 8.42
C ASP A 84 3.36 1.08 6.93
N PHE A 85 2.21 0.50 6.55
CA PHE A 85 1.72 0.53 5.17
C PHE A 85 1.44 1.95 4.69
N GLU A 86 0.84 2.79 5.53
CA GLU A 86 0.60 4.19 5.20
C GLU A 86 1.92 4.94 4.97
N MET A 87 2.93 4.70 5.81
CA MET A 87 4.26 5.30 5.67
C MET A 87 4.97 4.85 4.40
N ALA A 88 4.98 3.55 4.11
CA ALA A 88 5.49 3.01 2.85
C ALA A 88 4.77 3.64 1.65
N GLY A 89 3.43 3.69 1.68
CA GLY A 89 2.61 4.32 0.64
C GLY A 89 2.90 5.81 0.45
N ARG A 90 3.22 6.57 1.51
CA ARG A 90 3.66 7.97 1.40
C ARG A 90 5.00 8.08 0.68
N LEU A 91 5.98 7.23 1.00
CA LEU A 91 7.29 7.22 0.34
C LEU A 91 7.18 6.83 -1.13
N ALA A 92 6.41 5.78 -1.45
CA ALA A 92 6.16 5.37 -2.83
C ALA A 92 5.51 6.52 -3.65
N ARG A 93 4.53 7.24 -3.08
CA ARG A 93 3.94 8.43 -3.72
C ARG A 93 4.94 9.56 -3.94
N GLN A 94 5.84 9.80 -2.99
CA GLN A 94 6.91 10.78 -3.16
C GLN A 94 7.83 10.40 -4.32
N GLY A 95 8.23 9.12 -4.40
CA GLY A 95 9.03 8.59 -5.51
C GLY A 95 8.33 8.79 -6.86
N LEU A 96 7.05 8.45 -6.97
CA LEU A 96 6.28 8.63 -8.21
C LEU A 96 6.20 10.11 -8.66
N ARG A 97 6.09 11.05 -7.72
CA ARG A 97 6.14 12.49 -8.05
C ARG A 97 7.50 12.92 -8.58
N LEU A 98 8.59 12.38 -8.03
CA LEU A 98 9.95 12.65 -8.51
C LEU A 98 10.15 12.09 -9.92
N VAL A 99 9.66 10.86 -10.20
CA VAL A 99 9.63 10.30 -11.55
C VAL A 99 8.86 11.21 -12.50
N GLY A 100 7.65 11.66 -12.12
CA GLY A 100 6.87 12.57 -12.94
C GLY A 100 7.55 13.92 -13.20
N GLN A 101 8.33 14.43 -12.25
CA GLN A 101 9.15 15.63 -12.47
C GLN A 101 10.29 15.36 -13.46
N ALA A 102 11.03 14.27 -13.27
CA ALA A 102 12.13 13.88 -14.17
C ALA A 102 11.63 13.67 -15.59
N TYR A 103 10.53 12.94 -15.76
CA TYR A 103 9.97 12.64 -17.08
C TYR A 103 9.47 13.90 -17.80
N ARG A 104 8.97 14.91 -17.08
CA ARG A 104 8.65 16.20 -17.69
C ARG A 104 9.88 16.92 -18.23
N LEU A 105 11.01 16.87 -17.53
CA LEU A 105 12.28 17.44 -18.03
C LEU A 105 12.77 16.71 -19.28
N LEU A 106 12.54 15.39 -19.35
CA LEU A 106 12.91 14.53 -20.47
C LEU A 106 11.89 14.51 -21.63
N GLY A 107 10.75 15.20 -21.51
CA GLY A 107 9.67 15.16 -22.51
C GLY A 107 8.92 13.82 -22.60
N LEU A 108 9.02 12.97 -21.57
CA LEU A 108 8.41 11.65 -21.50
C LEU A 108 7.05 11.65 -20.77
N PRO A 109 6.15 10.71 -21.09
CA PRO A 109 4.88 10.57 -20.38
C PRO A 109 5.10 10.05 -18.95
N GLY A 110 4.81 10.88 -17.96
CA GLY A 110 4.94 10.55 -16.53
C GLY A 110 3.98 9.46 -16.03
N PRO A 111 4.18 8.97 -14.79
CA PRO A 111 3.30 8.02 -14.14
C PRO A 111 1.87 8.57 -13.99
N LYS A 112 0.88 7.74 -14.36
CA LYS A 112 -0.56 7.98 -14.16
C LYS A 112 -1.01 7.50 -12.78
#